data_AF-A0A7G2SFF7-F1
#
_entry.id   AF-A0A7G2SFF7-F1
#
_cell.length_a   1.000
_cell.length_b   1.000
_cell.length_c   1.000
_cell.angle_alpha   90.00
_cell.angle_beta   90.00
_cell.angle_gamma   90.00
#
_symmetry.space_group_name_H-M   'P 1'
#
loop_
_entity.id
_entity.type
_entity.pdbx_description
1 polymer ?
#
loop_
_entity_poly.entity_id
_entity_poly.type
_entity_poly.pdbx_seq_one_letter_code
_entity_poly.pdbx_strand_id
1 'polypeptide(L)' 'MAKRKHPKEIFSVRRINRTWWIVQKIEDTHSSFVNIESTKVRSQANQYADDYVEKYYVDLYLKQQLQNQHNRI' A
#
# COMPACT_ATOMS: atom_id res chain seq x y z
N MET A 1 -11.59 -3.72 -18.92
CA MET A 1 -10.99 -3.25 -17.66
C MET A 1 -11.52 -4.11 -16.53
N ALA A 2 -10.78 -5.14 -16.14
CA ALA A 2 -11.22 -6.08 -15.12
C ALA A 2 -11.26 -5.37 -13.76
N LYS A 3 -12.47 -5.22 -13.18
CA LYS A 3 -12.64 -4.77 -11.80
C LYS A 3 -12.05 -5.85 -10.90
N ARG A 4 -10.84 -5.65 -10.40
CA ARG A 4 -10.24 -6.53 -9.40
C ARG A 4 -11.06 -6.39 -8.11
N LYS A 5 -11.89 -7.40 -7.83
CA LYS A 5 -12.49 -7.62 -6.50
C LYS A 5 -11.37 -8.13 -5.58
N HIS A 6 -10.50 -7.24 -5.10
CA HIS A 6 -9.45 -7.62 -4.15
C HIS A 6 -9.71 -7.04 -2.75
N PRO A 7 -9.38 -7.84 -1.72
CA PRO A 7 -9.77 -7.61 -0.34
C PRO A 7 -8.99 -6.41 0.22
N LYS A 8 -9.66 -5.53 0.97
CA LYS A 8 -9.11 -4.39 1.73
C LYS A 8 -7.77 -3.86 1.17
N GLU A 9 -7.82 -3.08 0.09
CA GLU A 9 -6.63 -2.43 -0.49
C GLU A 9 -5.84 -1.68 0.61
N ILE A 10 -4.61 -2.14 0.86
CA ILE A 10 -3.69 -1.60 1.89
C ILE A 10 -3.29 -0.17 1.54
N PHE A 11 -3.01 0.05 0.26
CA PHE A 11 -2.74 1.35 -0.33
C PHE A 11 -3.88 1.71 -1.28
N SER A 12 -4.30 2.98 -1.26
CA SER A 12 -5.36 3.50 -2.11
C SER A 12 -5.02 4.89 -2.59
N VAL A 13 -5.63 5.31 -3.70
CA VAL A 13 -5.41 6.65 -4.27
C VAL A 13 -6.58 7.57 -3.93
N ARG A 14 -6.28 8.74 -3.36
CA ARG A 14 -7.27 9.78 -3.04
C ARG A 14 -6.91 11.11 -3.69
N ARG A 15 -7.91 11.92 -3.99
CA ARG A 15 -7.69 13.28 -4.50
C ARG A 15 -7.94 14.29 -3.38
N ILE A 16 -6.93 15.08 -3.01
CA ILE A 16 -7.00 16.10 -1.95
C ILE A 16 -6.37 17.38 -2.51
N ASN A 17 -7.09 18.50 -2.45
CA ASN A 17 -6.61 19.81 -2.93
C ASN A 17 -5.99 19.79 -4.34
N ARG A 18 -6.65 19.10 -5.27
CA ARG A 18 -6.23 18.88 -6.68
C ARG A 18 -4.97 18.01 -6.87
N THR A 19 -4.36 17.53 -5.80
CA THR A 19 -3.24 16.59 -5.82
C THR A 19 -3.75 15.16 -5.60
N TRP A 20 -3.13 14.19 -6.26
CA TRP A 20 -3.38 12.77 -6.05
C TRP A 20 -2.45 12.28 -4.97
N TRP A 21 -3.01 11.67 -3.93
CA TRP A 21 -2.30 11.14 -2.79
C TRP A 21 -2.40 9.63 -2.78
N ILE A 22 -1.26 8.97 -2.56
CA ILE A 22 -1.20 7.58 -2.19
C ILE A 22 -1.37 7.53 -0.68
N VAL A 23 -2.39 6.81 -0.22
CA VAL A 23 -2.72 6.70 1.20
C VAL A 23 -2.73 5.25 1.64
N GLN A 24 -2.12 4.98 2.79
CA GLN A 24 -2.15 3.67 3.43
C GLN A 24 -3.26 3.62 4.47
N LYS A 25 -4.04 2.55 4.44
CA LYS A 25 -5.04 2.28 5.48
C LYS A 25 -4.35 1.71 6.71
N ILE A 26 -4.63 2.29 7.88
CA ILE A 26 -4.21 1.73 9.16
C ILE A 26 -5.27 0.69 9.56
N GLU A 27 -4.87 -0.57 9.74
CA GLU A 27 -5.80 -1.67 10.04
C GLU A 27 -6.55 -1.47 11.37
N ASP A 28 -5.94 -0.81 12.35
CA ASP A 28 -6.51 -0.59 13.70
C ASP A 28 -7.53 0.55 13.78
N THR A 29 -7.68 1.38 12.75
CA THR A 29 -8.65 2.47 12.74
C THR A 29 -9.43 2.49 11.45
N HIS A 30 -10.71 2.12 11.52
CA HIS A 30 -11.63 2.02 10.38
C HIS A 30 -11.74 3.29 9.50
N SER A 31 -11.24 4.43 9.96
CA SER A 31 -11.32 5.73 9.29
C SER A 31 -9.97 6.47 9.12
N SER A 32 -8.85 5.91 9.56
CA SER A 32 -7.55 6.60 9.53
C SER A 32 -6.70 6.16 8.35
N PHE A 33 -6.18 7.15 7.61
CA PHE A 33 -5.27 6.93 6.49
C PHE A 33 -4.01 7.76 6.70
N VAL A 34 -2.85 7.19 6.35
CA VAL A 34 -1.58 7.91 6.32
C VAL A 34 -1.30 8.31 4.89
N ASN A 35 -1.06 9.60 4.67
CA ASN A 35 -0.59 10.11 3.39
C ASN A 35 0.89 9.75 3.24
N ILE A 36 1.23 8.99 2.20
CA ILE A 36 2.60 8.54 1.96
C ILE A 36 3.28 9.47 0.98
N GLU A 37 2.67 9.61 -0.19
CA GLU A 37 3.26 10.34 -1.29
C GLU A 37 2.17 11.02 -2.11
N SER A 38 2.54 12.10 -2.80
CA SER A 38 1.61 12.89 -3.61
C SER A 38 2.16 13.09 -5.01
N THR A 39 1.27 13.08 -6.00
CA THR A 39 1.60 13.32 -7.40
C THR A 39 0.55 14.24 -8.02
N LYS A 40 0.91 14.92 -9.11
CA LYS A 40 -0.04 15.74 -9.88
C LYS A 40 -0.89 14.90 -10.85
N VAL A 41 -0.48 13.67 -11.13
CA VAL A 41 -1.03 12.84 -12.22
C VAL A 41 -1.65 11.55 -11.68
N ARG A 42 -2.92 11.30 -12.02
CA ARG A 42 -3.67 10.14 -11.53
C ARG A 42 -3.02 8.80 -11.89
N SER A 43 -2.57 8.63 -13.13
CA SER A 43 -1.95 7.38 -13.58
C SER A 43 -0.69 7.05 -12.79
N GLN A 44 0.13 8.06 -12.52
CA GLN A 44 1.34 7.92 -11.70
C GLN A 44 0.99 7.56 -10.25
N ALA A 45 -0.05 8.18 -9.66
CA ALA A 45 -0.49 7.82 -8.32
C ALA A 45 -1.00 6.37 -8.23
N ASN A 46 -1.69 5.89 -9.26
CA ASN A 46 -2.10 4.48 -9.33
C ASN A 46 -0.91 3.54 -9.46
N GLN A 47 0.06 3.85 -10.32
CA GLN A 47 1.30 3.08 -10.45
C GLN A 47 2.03 2.98 -9.12
N TYR A 48 2.20 4.11 -8.43
CA TYR A 48 2.84 4.13 -7.12
C TYR A 48 2.06 3.31 -6.10
N ALA A 49 0.73 3.39 -6.08
CA ALA A 49 -0.07 2.58 -5.18
C ALA A 49 0.15 1.07 -5.43
N ASP A 50 0.20 0.63 -6.69
CA ASP A 50 0.52 -0.75 -7.05
C ASP A 50 1.95 -1.13 -6.60
N ASP A 51 2.94 -0.28 -6.86
CA ASP A 51 4.35 -0.49 -6.46
C ASP A 51 4.50 -0.62 -4.93
N TYR A 52 3.77 0.21 -4.17
CA TYR A 52 3.75 0.16 -2.70
C TYR A 52 3.10 -1.13 -2.17
N VAL A 53 2.06 -1.63 -2.84
CA VAL A 53 1.45 -2.93 -2.50
C VAL A 53 2.47 -4.05 -2.70
N GLU A 54 3.14 -4.08 -3.85
CA GLU A 54 4.16 -5.09 -4.15
C GLU A 54 5.30 -5.06 -3.13
N LYS A 55 5.84 -3.87 -2.85
CA LYS A 55 6.88 -3.67 -1.85
C LYS A 55 6.46 -4.18 -0.47
N TYR A 56 5.24 -3.88 -0.04
CA TYR A 56 4.74 -4.32 1.26
C TYR A 56 4.71 -5.85 1.40
N TYR A 57 4.26 -6.56 0.36
CA TYR A 57 4.25 -8.03 0.39
C TYR A 57 5.65 -8.64 0.31
N VAL A 58 6.58 -8.02 -0.43
CA VAL A 58 7.99 -8.42 -0.44
C VAL A 58 8.60 -8.27 0.96
N ASP A 59 8.38 -7.12 1.60
CA ASP A 59 8.88 -6.86 2.96
C ASP A 59 8.30 -7.85 3.98
N LEU A 60 7.01 -8.17 3.88
CA LEU A 60 6.38 -9.21 4.70
C LEU A 60 7.03 -10.58 4.52
N TYR A 61 7.26 -10.98 3.27
CA TYR A 61 7.90 -12.25 2.95
C TYR A 61 9.32 -12.33 3.53
N LEU A 62 10.11 -11.27 3.33
CA LEU A 62 11.48 -11.20 3.86
C LEU A 62 11.50 -11.27 5.40
N LYS A 63 10.59 -10.54 6.07
CA LYS A 63 10.45 -10.62 7.54
C LYS A 63 10.13 -12.03 8.01
N GLN A 64 9.24 -12.74 7.31
CA GLN A 64 8.90 -14.11 7.66
C GLN A 64 10.09 -15.07 7.48
N GLN A 65 10.88 -14.91 6.42
CA GLN A 65 12.10 -15.71 6.22
C GLN A 65 13.13 -15.47 7.33
N LEU A 66 13.37 -14.22 7.71
CA LEU A 66 14.28 -13.87 8.79
C LEU A 66 13.83 -14.45 10.14
N GLN A 67 12.53 -14.38 10.45
CA GLN A 67 11.98 -14.99 11.68
C GLN A 67 12.11 -16.52 11.67
N ASN A 68 11.85 -17.17 10.53
CA ASN A 68 12.00 -18.61 10.39
C ASN A 68 13.46 -19.07 10.51
N GLN A 69 14.43 -18.26 10.07
CA GLN A 69 15.84 -18.52 10.30
C GLN A 69 16.23 -18.36 11.78
N HIS A 70 15.72 -17.31 12.44
CA HIS A 70 16.00 -17.05 13.85
C HIS A 70 15.45 -18.14 14.78
N ASN A 71 14.26 -18.68 14.49
CA ASN A 71 13.62 -19.74 15.30
C ASN A 71 14.21 -21.14 15.09
N ARG A 72 15.19 -21.31 14.19
CA ARG A 72 15.87 -22.60 13.92
C ARG A 72 17.20 -22.75 14.68
N ILE A 73 17.59 -21.75 15.47
CA ILE A 73 18.75 -21.75 16.36
C ILE A 73 18.26 -21.95 17.79
#